data_AF-A0A4Y8ZP50-F1
#
_entry.id   AF-A0A4Y8ZP50-F1
#
_cell.length_a   1.000
_cell.length_b   1.000
_cell.length_c   1.000
_cell.angle_alpha   90.00
_cell.angle_beta   90.00
_cell.angle_gamma   90.00
#
_symmetry.space_group_name_H-M   'P 1'
#
loop_
_entity.id
_entity.type
_entity.pdbx_description
1 polymer ?
#
loop_
_entity_poly.entity_id
_entity_poly.type
_entity_poly.pdbx_seq_one_letter_code
_entity_poly.pdbx_strand_id
1 'polypeptide(L)'
;MVLAIGGGAAAQGIGTAEYELKYAREYYSSGEYDLAAMRARQALGLDPENEEAKALVIDAEAKAQAKARARAAAQATGTTRRSSAASNGSRATRPASSDSCQAAFAICWTAANRAGDYARQNACFTQRNQCQARSRH
;
A
#
# COMPACT_ATOMS: atom_id res chain seq x y z
N MET A 1 57.07 -23.34 0.80
CA MET A 1 56.68 -22.23 -0.10
C MET A 1 55.21 -22.39 -0.43
N VAL A 2 54.32 -21.72 0.31
CA VAL A 2 52.91 -21.55 -0.08
C VAL A 2 52.55 -20.10 0.22
N LEU A 3 52.84 -19.22 -0.73
CA LEU A 3 52.32 -17.87 -0.77
C LEU A 3 51.48 -17.75 -2.04
N ALA A 4 50.18 -17.58 -1.85
CA ALA A 4 49.29 -16.73 -2.63
C ALA A 4 47.86 -17.15 -2.29
N ILE A 5 47.40 -16.73 -1.11
CA ILE A 5 45.97 -16.61 -0.86
C ILE A 5 45.50 -15.54 -1.84
N GLY A 6 44.80 -15.97 -2.88
CA GLY A 6 44.15 -15.10 -3.86
C GLY A 6 43.04 -14.30 -3.19
N GLY A 7 43.41 -13.28 -2.41
CA GLY A 7 42.52 -12.27 -1.89
C GLY A 7 42.30 -11.22 -2.98
N GLY A 8 41.47 -11.55 -3.97
CA GLY A 8 40.97 -10.60 -4.96
C GLY A 8 40.09 -9.56 -4.28
N ALA A 9 40.70 -8.47 -3.81
CA ALA A 9 40.00 -7.32 -3.30
C ALA A 9 39.51 -6.41 -4.44
N ALA A 10 38.24 -6.00 -4.29
CA ALA A 10 37.69 -4.72 -4.74
C ALA A 10 37.39 -4.54 -6.24
N ALA A 11 36.33 -5.20 -6.70
CA ALA A 11 35.43 -4.59 -7.68
C ALA A 11 34.31 -3.85 -6.92
N GLN A 12 34.61 -2.69 -6.32
CA GLN A 12 33.59 -1.78 -5.80
C GLN A 12 33.03 -0.96 -6.96
N GLY A 13 32.33 -1.64 -7.87
CA GLY A 13 31.49 -1.01 -8.87
C GLY A 13 30.14 -0.64 -8.24
N ILE A 14 29.67 0.57 -8.50
CA ILE A 14 28.26 0.92 -8.25
C ILE A 14 27.41 -0.08 -9.08
N GLY A 15 26.68 -0.97 -8.40
CA GLY A 15 25.87 -2.02 -9.04
C GLY A 15 26.25 -3.48 -8.75
N THR A 16 27.02 -3.77 -7.70
CA THR A 16 27.23 -5.15 -7.23
C THR A 16 26.19 -5.58 -6.17
N ALA A 17 25.98 -6.89 -6.04
CA ALA A 17 25.07 -7.46 -5.04
C ALA A 17 25.44 -7.05 -3.60
N GLU A 18 26.75 -6.99 -3.30
CA GLU A 18 27.29 -6.59 -2.00
C GLU A 18 27.01 -5.11 -1.68
N TYR A 19 27.07 -4.24 -2.70
CA TYR A 19 26.74 -2.82 -2.56
C TYR A 19 25.26 -2.64 -2.20
N GLU A 20 24.37 -3.29 -2.94
CA GLU A 20 22.93 -3.24 -2.69
C GLU A 20 22.57 -3.82 -1.31
N LEU A 21 23.25 -4.91 -0.89
CA LEU A 21 23.12 -5.49 0.45
C LEU A 21 23.49 -4.52 1.57
N LYS A 22 24.61 -3.79 1.42
CA LYS A 22 25.04 -2.80 2.40
C LYS A 22 23.97 -1.71 2.58
N TYR A 23 23.47 -1.14 1.48
CA TYR A 23 22.41 -0.12 1.56
C TYR A 23 21.11 -0.69 2.12
N ALA A 24 20.74 -1.92 1.77
CA ALA A 24 19.57 -2.58 2.34
C ALA A 24 19.66 -2.66 3.88
N ARG A 25 20.84 -2.97 4.43
CA ARG A 25 21.08 -3.04 5.88
C ARG A 25 21.01 -1.67 6.56
N GLU A 26 21.48 -0.61 5.89
CA GLU A 26 21.34 0.78 6.35
C GLU A 26 19.87 1.22 6.42
N TYR A 27 19.10 0.94 5.36
CA TYR A 27 17.66 1.23 5.34
C TYR A 27 16.89 0.42 6.39
N TYR A 28 17.30 -0.83 6.58
CA TYR A 28 16.73 -1.71 7.60
C TYR A 28 16.95 -1.14 9.01
N SER A 29 18.17 -0.66 9.28
CA SER A 29 18.53 -0.03 10.56
C SER A 29 17.82 1.31 10.77
N SER A 30 17.55 2.03 9.67
CA SER A 30 16.78 3.28 9.68
C SER A 30 15.27 3.08 9.88
N GLY A 31 14.78 1.83 9.90
CA GLY A 31 13.34 1.52 10.01
C GLY A 31 12.56 1.71 8.70
N GLU A 32 13.26 1.89 7.59
CA GLU A 32 12.74 1.98 6.21
C GLU A 32 12.71 0.57 5.60
N TYR A 33 11.91 -0.31 6.20
CA TYR A 33 11.85 -1.73 5.80
C TYR A 33 11.40 -1.94 4.35
N ASP A 34 10.57 -1.04 3.81
CA ASP A 34 10.13 -1.07 2.41
C ASP A 34 11.30 -0.85 1.43
N LEU A 35 12.17 0.12 1.71
CA LEU A 35 13.37 0.39 0.90
C LEU A 35 14.43 -0.71 1.07
N ALA A 36 14.58 -1.23 2.29
CA ALA A 36 15.48 -2.33 2.58
C ALA A 36 15.13 -3.59 1.77
N ALA A 37 13.85 -3.97 1.73
CA ALA A 37 13.38 -5.11 0.93
C ALA A 37 13.62 -4.90 -0.57
N MET A 38 13.43 -3.67 -1.08
CA MET A 38 13.68 -3.37 -2.48
C MET A 38 15.16 -3.51 -2.86
N ARG A 39 16.06 -2.97 -2.03
CA ARG A 39 17.52 -3.04 -2.24
C ARG A 39 18.05 -4.47 -2.12
N ALA A 40 17.57 -5.23 -1.13
CA ALA A 40 17.95 -6.63 -0.97
C ALA A 40 17.45 -7.52 -2.13
N ARG A 41 16.29 -7.20 -2.73
CA ARG A 41 15.84 -7.85 -3.97
C ARG A 41 16.71 -7.51 -5.18
N GLN A 42 17.19 -6.27 -5.30
CA GLN A 42 18.18 -5.94 -6.32
C GLN A 42 19.48 -6.73 -6.12
N ALA A 43 19.92 -6.88 -4.87
CA ALA A 43 21.07 -7.73 -4.56
C ALA A 43 20.85 -9.18 -5.01
N LEU A 44 19.67 -9.76 -4.76
CA LEU A 44 19.32 -11.10 -5.25
C LEU A 44 19.20 -11.22 -6.77
N GLY A 45 18.83 -10.13 -7.45
CA GLY A 45 18.81 -10.09 -8.91
C GLY A 45 20.22 -10.11 -9.53
N LEU A 46 21.21 -9.63 -8.78
CA LEU A 46 22.62 -9.62 -9.18
C LEU A 46 23.34 -10.91 -8.72
N ASP A 47 23.02 -11.39 -7.52
CA ASP A 47 23.54 -12.63 -6.95
C ASP A 47 22.41 -13.43 -6.27
N PRO A 48 21.83 -14.41 -6.99
CA PRO A 48 20.74 -15.23 -6.46
C PRO A 48 21.22 -16.34 -5.51
N GLU A 49 22.53 -16.62 -5.42
CA GLU A 49 23.09 -17.60 -4.50
C GLU A 49 23.40 -16.99 -3.12
N ASN A 50 23.42 -15.66 -3.03
CA ASN A 50 23.69 -14.95 -1.79
C ASN A 50 22.63 -15.21 -0.70
N GLU A 51 22.97 -16.06 0.27
CA GLU A 51 22.10 -16.42 1.39
C GLU A 51 21.80 -15.22 2.32
N GLU A 52 22.74 -14.30 2.49
CA GLU A 52 22.54 -13.09 3.29
C GLU A 52 21.44 -12.20 2.68
N ALA A 53 21.42 -12.03 1.36
CA ALA A 53 20.38 -11.27 0.69
C ALA A 53 19.01 -11.92 0.82
N LYS A 54 18.91 -13.25 0.77
CA LYS A 54 17.66 -13.98 0.98
C LYS A 54 17.13 -13.75 2.39
N ALA A 55 17.98 -13.95 3.40
CA ALA A 55 17.61 -13.74 4.79
C ALA A 55 17.14 -12.31 5.04
N LEU A 56 17.84 -11.32 4.47
CA LEU A 56 17.52 -9.90 4.65
C LEU A 56 16.21 -9.51 3.96
N VAL A 57 15.89 -10.05 2.78
CA VAL A 57 14.59 -9.86 2.13
C VAL A 57 13.46 -10.40 3.02
N ILE A 58 13.57 -11.65 3.50
CA ILE A 58 12.52 -12.26 4.32
C ILE A 58 12.24 -11.43 5.58
N ASP A 59 13.30 -11.02 6.28
CA ASP A 59 13.16 -10.26 7.51
C ASP A 59 12.65 -8.83 7.26
N ALA A 60 13.18 -8.15 6.23
CA ALA A 60 12.70 -6.83 5.83
C ALA A 60 11.22 -6.85 5.41
N GLU A 61 10.78 -7.86 4.66
CA GLU A 61 9.38 -8.00 4.26
C GLU A 61 8.46 -8.30 5.44
N ALA A 62 8.89 -9.14 6.38
CA ALA A 62 8.13 -9.41 7.60
C ALA A 62 7.91 -8.12 8.41
N LYS A 63 8.95 -7.30 8.57
CA LYS A 63 8.87 -6.02 9.27
C LYS A 63 8.09 -4.96 8.49
N ALA A 64 8.23 -4.90 7.17
CA ALA A 64 7.44 -4.02 6.31
C ALA A 64 5.94 -4.34 6.41
N GLN A 65 5.58 -5.63 6.37
CA GLN A 65 4.19 -6.06 6.54
C GLN A 65 3.65 -5.73 7.95
N ALA A 66 4.45 -5.91 9.00
CA ALA A 66 4.07 -5.53 10.35
C ALA A 66 3.81 -4.00 10.46
N LYS A 67 4.70 -3.18 9.88
CA LYS A 67 4.55 -1.71 9.82
C LYS A 67 3.33 -1.31 8.98
N ALA A 68 3.09 -1.95 7.85
CA ALA A 68 1.93 -1.71 6.99
C ALA A 68 0.61 -2.08 7.70
N ARG A 69 0.56 -3.21 8.40
CA ARG A 69 -0.60 -3.61 9.22
C ARG A 69 -0.83 -2.66 10.38
N ALA A 70 0.23 -2.22 11.06
CA ALA A 70 0.13 -1.20 12.10
C ALA A 70 -0.39 0.14 11.54
N ARG A 71 0.08 0.55 10.36
CA ARG A 71 -0.40 1.77 9.69
C ARG A 71 -1.84 1.62 9.19
N ALA A 72 -2.26 0.44 8.74
CA ALA A 72 -3.64 0.17 8.36
C ALA A 72 -4.58 0.21 9.58
N ALA A 73 -4.15 -0.35 10.72
CA ALA A 73 -4.88 -0.28 11.98
C ALA A 73 -4.97 1.17 12.51
N ALA A 74 -3.90 1.96 12.40
CA ALA A 74 -3.89 3.37 12.75
C ALA A 74 -4.75 4.24 11.81
N GLN A 75 -4.83 3.88 10.54
CA GLN A 75 -5.72 4.56 9.58
C GLN A 75 -7.19 4.21 9.84
N ALA A 76 -7.49 2.99 10.29
CA ALA A 76 -8.85 2.60 10.69
C ALA A 76 -9.38 3.48 11.83
N THR A 77 -8.56 3.79 12.84
CA THR A 77 -8.94 4.69 13.94
C THR A 77 -9.04 6.17 13.54
N GLY A 78 -8.30 6.62 12.52
CA GLY A 78 -8.42 7.98 11.98
C GLY A 78 -9.67 8.23 11.13
N THR A 79 -10.18 7.21 10.44
CA THR A 79 -11.38 7.35 9.58
C THR A 79 -12.67 7.49 10.38
N THR A 80 -12.78 6.90 11.57
CA THR A 80 -13.98 7.05 12.41
C THR A 80 -14.15 8.47 12.93
N ARG A 81 -13.09 9.26 13.12
CA ARG A 81 -13.21 10.67 13.59
C ARG A 81 -13.56 11.66 12.48
N ARG A 82 -13.22 11.36 11.22
CA ARG A 82 -13.67 12.19 10.08
C ARG A 82 -15.13 11.88 9.69
N SER A 83 -15.60 10.66 9.93
CA SER A 83 -17.01 10.30 9.71
C SER A 83 -17.93 10.73 10.86
N SER A 84 -17.44 10.88 12.10
CA SER A 84 -18.26 11.31 13.23
C SER A 84 -18.42 12.83 13.39
N ALA A 85 -17.64 13.64 12.66
CA ALA A 85 -17.94 15.07 12.48
C ALA A 85 -19.00 15.32 11.39
N ALA A 86 -19.34 14.30 10.57
CA ALA A 86 -20.36 14.40 9.52
C ALA A 86 -21.70 13.73 9.88
N SER A 87 -21.80 13.03 11.01
CA SER A 87 -22.98 12.24 11.37
C SER A 87 -23.83 12.82 12.52
N ASN A 88 -23.70 14.11 12.84
CA ASN A 88 -24.61 14.79 13.78
C ASN A 88 -25.60 15.75 13.08
N GLY A 89 -26.10 15.36 11.91
CA GLY A 89 -26.99 16.22 11.11
C GLY A 89 -27.92 15.51 10.13
N SER A 90 -28.26 14.24 10.32
CA SER A 90 -29.18 13.56 9.39
C SER A 90 -30.17 12.63 10.08
N ARG A 91 -30.71 13.09 11.22
CA ARG A 91 -32.04 12.63 11.66
C ARG A 91 -33.05 13.61 11.08
N ALA A 92 -33.89 13.10 10.18
CA ALA A 92 -35.07 13.75 9.62
C ALA A 92 -34.82 15.00 8.76
N THR A 93 -34.88 14.83 7.44
CA THR A 93 -35.96 15.40 6.59
C THR A 93 -35.60 15.26 5.10
N ARG A 94 -36.46 14.55 4.37
CA ARG A 94 -36.74 14.66 2.92
C ARG A 94 -35.55 14.64 1.92
N PRO A 95 -35.39 13.59 1.08
CA PRO A 95 -34.37 13.57 0.05
C PRO A 95 -34.83 14.44 -1.14
N ALA A 96 -34.33 15.67 -1.23
CA ALA A 96 -34.64 16.55 -2.37
C ALA A 96 -33.47 17.50 -2.70
N SER A 97 -32.23 17.01 -2.68
CA SER A 97 -31.10 17.76 -3.24
C SER A 97 -30.11 16.85 -3.98
N SER A 98 -29.54 17.40 -5.04
CA SER A 98 -28.49 16.81 -5.87
C SER A 98 -27.31 16.26 -5.06
N ASP A 99 -26.98 16.91 -3.94
CA ASP A 99 -25.89 16.52 -3.03
C ASP A 99 -26.13 15.17 -2.35
N SER A 100 -27.38 14.90 -1.96
CA SER A 100 -27.75 13.61 -1.37
C SER A 100 -27.56 12.46 -2.36
N CYS A 101 -27.74 12.74 -3.65
CA CYS A 101 -27.62 11.76 -4.72
C CYS A 101 -26.15 11.48 -5.08
N GLN A 102 -25.29 12.50 -5.05
CA GLN A 102 -23.84 12.32 -5.26
C GLN A 102 -23.20 11.56 -4.09
N ALA A 103 -23.59 11.85 -2.86
CA ALA A 103 -23.11 11.12 -1.68
C ALA A 103 -23.51 9.63 -1.71
N ALA A 104 -24.77 9.33 -2.07
CA ALA A 104 -25.25 7.95 -2.21
C ALA A 104 -24.49 7.18 -3.31
N PHE A 105 -24.23 7.82 -4.45
CA PHE A 105 -23.43 7.22 -5.52
C PHE A 105 -22.00 6.94 -5.08
N ALA A 106 -21.34 7.88 -4.42
CA ALA A 106 -19.96 7.70 -3.94
C ALA A 106 -19.84 6.50 -3.00
N ILE A 107 -20.76 6.35 -2.05
CA ILE A 107 -20.77 5.23 -1.09
C ILE A 107 -20.99 3.90 -1.82
N CYS A 108 -21.97 3.83 -2.71
CA CYS A 108 -22.30 2.62 -3.48
C CYS A 108 -21.14 2.22 -4.41
N TRP A 109 -20.54 3.20 -5.10
CA TRP A 109 -19.41 3.01 -6.01
C TRP A 109 -18.17 2.50 -5.29
N THR A 110 -17.80 3.08 -4.14
CA THR A 110 -16.63 2.63 -3.38
C THR A 110 -16.85 1.21 -2.82
N ALA A 111 -18.06 0.90 -2.34
CA ALA A 111 -18.39 -0.43 -1.85
C ALA A 111 -18.33 -1.48 -2.97
N ALA A 112 -18.87 -1.18 -4.15
CA ALA A 112 -18.86 -2.09 -5.29
C ALA A 112 -17.46 -2.31 -5.89
N ASN A 113 -16.62 -1.27 -5.93
CA ASN A 113 -15.22 -1.40 -6.36
C ASN A 113 -14.38 -2.24 -5.41
N ARG A 114 -14.60 -2.08 -4.09
CA ARG A 114 -13.91 -2.92 -3.09
C ARG A 114 -14.30 -4.40 -3.21
N ALA A 115 -15.53 -4.69 -3.65
CA ALA A 115 -16.02 -6.05 -3.86
C ALA A 115 -15.66 -6.65 -5.24
N GLY A 116 -15.23 -5.83 -6.21
CA GLY A 116 -14.93 -6.29 -7.57
C GLY A 116 -16.17 -6.73 -8.37
N ASP A 117 -17.37 -6.34 -7.95
CA ASP A 117 -18.63 -6.90 -8.46
C ASP A 117 -19.29 -5.97 -9.48
N TYR A 118 -19.13 -6.28 -10.76
CA TYR A 118 -19.61 -5.44 -11.88
C TYR A 118 -21.14 -5.31 -11.93
N ALA A 119 -21.89 -6.34 -11.51
CA ALA A 119 -23.35 -6.28 -11.46
C ALA A 119 -23.82 -5.21 -10.47
N ARG A 120 -23.12 -5.11 -9.34
CA ARG A 120 -23.39 -4.11 -8.30
C ARG A 120 -23.00 -2.70 -8.73
N GLN A 121 -21.91 -2.55 -9.49
CA GLN A 121 -21.51 -1.27 -10.09
C GLN A 121 -22.58 -0.74 -11.06
N ASN A 122 -23.14 -1.61 -11.90
CA ASN A 122 -24.19 -1.22 -12.84
C ASN A 122 -25.46 -0.73 -12.12
N ALA A 123 -25.87 -1.44 -11.05
CA ALA A 123 -27.01 -1.04 -10.22
C ALA A 123 -26.81 0.33 -9.56
N CYS A 124 -25.61 0.64 -9.06
CA CYS A 124 -25.29 1.96 -8.48
C CYS A 124 -25.42 3.10 -9.51
N PHE A 125 -25.00 2.87 -10.76
CA PHE A 125 -25.14 3.87 -11.83
C PHE A 125 -26.61 4.09 -12.23
N THR A 126 -27.40 3.03 -12.32
CA THR A 126 -28.84 3.15 -12.60
C THR A 126 -29.55 3.98 -11.53
N GLN A 127 -29.21 3.76 -10.25
CA GLN A 127 -29.78 4.49 -9.13
C GLN A 127 -29.42 5.99 -9.18
N ARG A 128 -28.17 6.33 -9.54
CA ARG A 128 -27.74 7.71 -9.75
C ARG A 128 -28.54 8.41 -10.86
N ASN A 129 -28.75 7.73 -11.98
CA ASN A 129 -29.48 8.29 -13.12
C ASN A 129 -30.97 8.52 -12.79
N GLN A 130 -31.62 7.59 -12.08
CA GLN A 130 -33.00 7.77 -11.62
C GLN A 130 -33.15 8.95 -10.66
N CYS A 131 -32.18 9.14 -9.77
CA CYS A 131 -32.13 10.29 -8.87
C CYS A 131 -31.93 11.62 -9.60
N GLN A 132 -31.02 11.69 -10.58
CA GLN A 132 -30.82 12.90 -11.40
C GLN A 132 -32.03 13.23 -12.28
N ALA A 133 -32.77 12.23 -12.77
CA ALA A 133 -33.99 12.44 -13.52
C ALA A 133 -35.09 13.07 -12.64
N ARG A 134 -35.19 12.64 -11.37
CA ARG A 134 -36.16 13.17 -10.41
C ARG A 134 -35.83 14.57 -9.90
N SER A 135 -34.56 14.98 -9.86
CA SER A 135 -34.16 16.31 -9.38
C SER A 135 -34.32 17.42 -10.43
N ARG A 136 -34.74 17.09 -11.66
CA ARG A 136 -34.96 18.05 -12.76
C ARG A 136 -36.43 18.48 -12.91
N HIS A 137 -37.31 18.02 -12.02
CA HIS A 137 -38.73 18.40 -11.92
C HIS A 137 -38.97 19.13 -10.60
#